data_AF-A0A4Q3SRE5-F1
#
_entry.id   AF-A0A4Q3SRE5-F1
#
_cell.length_a   1.000
_cell.length_b   1.000
_cell.length_c   1.000
_cell.angle_alpha   90.00
_cell.angle_beta   90.00
_cell.angle_gamma   90.00
#
_symmetry.space_group_name_H-M   'P 1'
#
loop_
_entity.id
_entity.type
_entity.pdbx_description
1 polymer ?
#
loop_
_entity_poly.entity_id
_entity_poly.type
_entity_poly.pdbx_seq_one_letter_code
_entity_poly.pdbx_strand_id
1 'polypeptide(L)' 'MNDLLELTVEYENRTLTFPLEMYRYGYTHRMKVIMEEVTVIFEPDEEGKYRAIIEDLDPGKIPSKGLLAVISDTLSSL' A
#
# COMPACT_ATOMS: atom_id res chain seq x y z
N MET A 1 10.02 16.50 -6.86
CA MET A 1 10.49 15.15 -7.23
C MET A 1 9.69 14.20 -6.37
N ASN A 2 8.85 13.35 -6.97
CA ASN A 2 8.30 12.21 -6.24
C ASN A 2 9.34 11.10 -6.38
N ASP A 3 10.29 11.06 -5.45
CA ASP A 3 11.20 9.93 -5.36
C ASP A 3 10.38 8.71 -4.91
N LEU A 4 10.50 7.62 -5.66
CA LEU A 4 9.93 6.34 -5.24
C LEU A 4 10.78 5.81 -4.09
N LEU A 5 10.12 5.53 -2.97
CA LEU A 5 10.69 4.80 -1.85
C LEU A 5 10.53 3.30 -2.09
N GLU A 6 11.28 2.50 -1.34
CA GLU A 6 11.10 1.06 -1.28
C GLU A 6 10.39 0.69 0.02
N LEU A 7 9.28 -0.06 -0.09
CA LEU A 7 8.57 -0.65 1.03
C LEU A 7 8.90 -2.14 1.09
N THR A 8 9.60 -2.56 2.14
CA THR A 8 9.88 -3.97 2.38
C THR A 8 8.95 -4.54 3.44
N VAL A 9 8.34 -5.69 3.16
CA VAL A 9 7.44 -6.41 4.08
C VAL A 9 7.78 -7.89 4.16
N GLU A 10 7.55 -8.49 5.32
CA GLU A 10 7.67 -9.93 5.52
C GLU A 10 6.28 -10.58 5.43
N TYR A 11 6.06 -11.42 4.42
CA TYR A 11 4.78 -12.09 4.19
C TYR A 11 5.00 -13.54 3.75
N GLU A 12 4.35 -14.49 4.43
CA GLU A 12 4.47 -15.94 4.13
C GLU A 12 5.93 -16.47 4.09
N ASN A 13 6.78 -16.00 5.01
CA ASN A 13 8.22 -16.30 5.08
C ASN A 13 9.01 -15.83 3.85
N ARG A 14 8.52 -14.78 3.17
CA ARG A 14 9.20 -14.12 2.07
C ARG A 14 9.31 -12.63 2.37
N THR A 15 10.49 -12.09 2.10
CA THR A 15 10.72 -10.66 2.03
C THR A 15 10.24 -10.17 0.65
N LEU A 16 9.23 -9.30 0.65
CA LEU A 16 8.71 -8.65 -0.56
C LEU A 16 9.06 -7.17 -0.53
N THR A 17 9.52 -6.62 -1.65
CA THR A 17 9.80 -5.19 -1.78
C THR A 17 8.95 -4.59 -2.88
N PHE A 18 8.28 -3.48 -2.56
CA PHE A 18 7.39 -2.77 -3.47
C PHE A 18 7.83 -1.31 -3.61
N PRO A 19 7.77 -0.74 -4.83
CA PRO A 19 7.85 0.70 -4.99
C PRO A 19 6.69 1.40 -4.25
N LEU A 20 7.04 2.43 -3.50
CA LEU A 20 6.14 3.24 -2.68
C LEU A 20 6.24 4.70 -3.11
N GLU A 21 5.12 5.27 -3.53
CA GLU A 21 4.98 6.71 -3.76
C GLU A 21 4.15 7.33 -2.64
N MET A 22 4.76 8.24 -1.87
CA MET A 22 4.04 9.06 -0.89
C MET A 22 3.65 10.39 -1.52
N TYR A 23 2.38 10.76 -1.44
CA TYR A 23 1.91 12.04 -1.97
C TYR A 23 0.79 12.63 -1.13
N ARG A 24 0.70 13.96 -1.15
CA ARG A 24 -0.39 14.68 -0.49
C ARG A 24 -1.63 14.64 -1.37
N TYR A 25 -2.78 14.36 -0.76
CA TYR A 25 -4.08 14.39 -1.43
C TYR A 25 -5.05 15.23 -0.59
N GLY A 26 -5.24 16.49 -0.97
CA GLY A 26 -5.98 17.46 -0.16
C GLY A 26 -5.33 17.68 1.21
N TYR A 27 -6.06 17.37 2.28
CA TYR A 27 -5.60 17.46 3.67
C TYR A 27 -5.03 16.13 4.22
N THR A 28 -5.08 15.05 3.44
CA THR A 28 -4.54 13.75 3.86
C THR A 28 -3.26 13.40 3.11
N HIS A 29 -2.55 12.39 3.60
CA HIS A 29 -1.43 11.76 2.92
C HIS A 29 -1.91 10.43 2.35
N ARG A 30 -1.52 10.14 1.11
CA ARG A 30 -1.77 8.86 0.45
C ARG A 30 -0.45 8.20 0.14
N MET A 31 -0.51 6.87 0.16
CA MET A 31 0.62 6.00 -0.13
C MET A 31 0.21 5.05 -1.24
N LYS A 32 0.90 5.14 -2.37
CA LYS A 32 0.66 4.25 -3.50
C LYS A 32 1.72 3.16 -3.49
N VAL A 33 1.28 1.93 -3.24
CA VAL A 33 2.10 0.73 -3.34
C VAL A 33 1.89 0.14 -4.73
N ILE A 34 2.96 0.10 -5.50
CA ILE A 34 2.94 -0.35 -6.88
C ILE A 34 3.34 -1.82 -6.89
N MET A 35 2.41 -2.70 -7.30
CA MET A 35 2.67 -4.11 -7.51
C MET A 35 2.67 -4.39 -9.02
N GLU A 36 3.20 -5.54 -9.44
CA GLU A 36 3.39 -5.84 -10.88
C GLU A 36 2.09 -5.68 -11.70
N GLU A 37 0.95 -6.11 -11.16
CA GLU A 37 -0.32 -6.12 -11.90
C GLU A 37 -1.34 -5.11 -11.39
N VAL A 38 -1.13 -4.53 -10.20
CA VAL A 38 -2.11 -3.70 -9.52
C VAL A 38 -1.43 -2.60 -8.72
N THR A 39 -2.08 -1.45 -8.66
CA THR A 39 -1.68 -0.36 -7.78
C THR A 39 -2.68 -0.25 -6.64
N VAL A 40 -2.17 -0.26 -5.41
CA VAL A 40 -2.98 -0.13 -4.20
C VAL A 40 -2.69 1.21 -3.54
N ILE A 41 -3.74 1.98 -3.29
CA ILE A 41 -3.66 3.26 -2.60
C ILE A 41 -4.08 3.05 -1.15
N PHE A 42 -3.20 3.38 -0.22
CA PHE A 42 -3.48 3.41 1.20
C PHE A 42 -3.70 4.85 1.65
N GLU A 43 -4.79 5.08 2.38
CA GLU A 43 -5.07 6.37 3.01
C GLU A 43 -5.57 6.19 4.43
N PRO A 44 -5.24 7.11 5.35
CA PRO A 44 -5.74 7.03 6.71
C PRO A 44 -7.25 7.28 6.72
N ASP A 45 -7.95 6.49 7.51
CA ASP A 45 -9.37 6.65 7.82
C ASP A 45 -9.57 7.56 9.06
N GLU A 46 -10.82 7.71 9.47
CA GLU A 46 -11.20 8.56 10.60
C GLU A 46 -10.66 8.07 11.95
N GLU A 47 -10.29 6.80 12.05
CA GLU A 47 -9.67 6.18 13.24
C GLU A 47 -8.13 6.20 13.17
N GLY A 48 -7.55 6.74 12.09
CA GLY A 48 -6.11 6.75 11.85
C GLY A 48 -5.55 5.42 11.35
N LYS A 49 -6.40 4.46 10.95
CA LYS A 49 -5.99 3.21 10.31
C LYS A 49 -5.92 3.39 8.81
N TYR A 50 -5.12 2.60 8.11
CA TYR A 50 -5.09 2.65 6.65
C TYR A 50 -6.20 1.81 6.02
N ARG A 51 -6.93 2.41 5.08
CA ARG A 51 -7.79 1.68 4.14
C ARG A 51 -7.10 1.51 2.80
N ALA A 52 -7.20 0.32 2.22
CA ALA A 52 -6.72 0.03 0.87
C ALA A 52 -7.80 0.33 -0.16
N ILE A 53 -7.44 1.08 -1.20
CA ILE A 53 -8.26 1.40 -2.36
C ILE A 53 -7.56 0.80 -3.58
N ILE A 54 -8.31 -0.01 -4.32
CA ILE A 54 -7.83 -0.68 -5.53
C ILE A 54 -8.69 -0.19 -6.69
N GLU A 55 -8.06 0.43 -7.70
CA GLU A 55 -8.78 0.98 -8.85
C GLU A 55 -9.07 -0.09 -9.92
N ASP A 56 -8.20 -1.09 -10.07
CA ASP A 56 -8.40 -2.25 -10.96
C ASP A 56 -9.01 -3.42 -10.16
N LEU A 57 -10.32 -3.63 -10.35
CA LEU A 57 -11.07 -4.69 -9.68
C LEU A 57 -11.04 -6.03 -10.42
N ASP A 58 -10.10 -6.25 -11.35
CA ASP A 58 -9.86 -7.58 -11.91
C ASP A 58 -9.54 -8.57 -10.77
N PRO A 59 -10.44 -9.54 -10.47
CA PRO A 59 -10.27 -10.42 -9.32
C PRO A 59 -8.97 -11.24 -9.35
N GLY A 60 -8.39 -11.46 -10.53
CA GLY A 60 -7.13 -12.17 -10.68
C GLY A 60 -5.92 -11.39 -10.18
N LYS A 61 -6.04 -10.06 -10.04
CA LYS A 61 -4.95 -9.14 -9.69
C LYS A 61 -5.08 -8.54 -8.30
N ILE A 62 -6.23 -8.71 -7.64
CA ILE A 62 -6.47 -8.19 -6.30
C ILE A 62 -5.53 -8.92 -5.31
N PRO A 63 -4.66 -8.20 -4.59
CA PRO A 63 -3.76 -8.83 -3.63
C PRO A 63 -4.54 -9.48 -2.48
N SER A 64 -3.97 -10.50 -1.87
CA SER A 64 -4.62 -11.18 -0.75
C SER A 64 -4.87 -10.19 0.40
N LYS A 65 -5.99 -10.36 1.11
CA LYS A 65 -6.29 -9.55 2.31
C LYS A 65 -5.18 -9.61 3.35
N GLY A 66 -4.49 -10.76 3.47
CA GLY A 66 -3.36 -10.94 4.38
C GLY A 66 -2.18 -10.05 4.00
N LEU A 67 -1.81 -10.00 2.73
CA LEU A 67 -0.73 -9.13 2.25
C LEU A 67 -1.08 -7.65 2.45
N LEU A 68 -2.32 -7.25 2.13
CA LEU A 68 -2.79 -5.88 2.35
C LEU A 68 -2.74 -5.47 3.83
N ALA A 69 -3.04 -6.39 4.75
CA ALA A 69 -2.95 -6.13 6.18
C ALA A 69 -1.49 -5.91 6.63
N VAL A 70 -0.56 -6.77 6.21
CA VAL A 70 0.86 -6.61 6.55
C VAL A 70 1.43 -5.29 6.00
N ILE A 71 1.04 -4.92 4.78
CA ILE A 71 1.42 -3.63 4.19
C ILE A 71 0.86 -2.48 5.04
N SER A 72 -0.42 -2.51 5.39
CA SER A 72 -1.05 -1.49 6.25
C SER A 72 -0.33 -1.33 7.59
N ASP A 73 0.02 -2.44 8.24
CA ASP A 73 0.71 -2.41 9.54
C ASP A 73 2.13 -1.83 9.42
N THR A 74 2.83 -2.19 8.34
CA THR A 74 4.17 -1.66 8.03
C THR A 74 4.11 -0.15 7.78
N LEU A 75 3.15 0.30 6.97
CA LEU A 75 2.95 1.72 6.66
C LEU A 75 2.56 2.54 7.90
N SER A 76 1.85 1.95 8.85
CA SER A 76 1.50 2.60 10.12
C SER A 76 2.70 2.81 11.05
N SER A 77 3.81 2.14 10.76
CA SER A 77 5.05 2.18 11.56
C SER A 77 6.15 3.04 10.94
N LEU A 78 5.89 3.66 9.76
CA LEU A 78 6.78 4.62 9.11
C LEU A 78 6.68 6.01 9.74
#